data_AF-A0A967YUQ0-F1
#
_entry.id   AF-A0A967YUQ0-F1
#
_cell.length_a   1.000
_cell.length_b   1.000
_cell.length_c   1.000
_cell.angle_alpha   90.00
_cell.angle_beta   90.00
_cell.angle_gamma   90.00
#
_symmetry.space_group_name_H-M   'P 1'
#
loop_
_entity.id
_entity.type
_entity.pdbx_description
1 polymer ?
#
loop_
_entity_poly.entity_id
_entity_poly.type
_entity_poly.pdbx_seq_one_letter_code
_entity_poly.pdbx_strand_id
1 'polypeptide(L)'
;QALEEHRSLNSTLEREQIKIYEDINIGVAVATEKGLVVPVIRNANRKLLTQVASTLKELVEKARTGKLSKEDVTGGTFTITNLGMYGVEVFIPIINPPEAA
;
A
#
# COMPACT_ATOMS: atom_id res chain seq x y z
N GLN A 1 3.61 -0.05 13.57
CA GLN A 1 4.81 -0.15 14.40
C GLN A 1 5.97 0.60 13.78
N ALA A 2 6.73 0.06 12.80
CA ALA A 2 7.89 0.78 12.25
C ALA A 2 7.57 2.18 11.70
N LEU A 3 6.47 2.35 10.96
CA LEU A 3 6.05 3.67 10.46
C LEU A 3 5.56 4.64 11.55
N GLU A 4 5.24 4.15 12.75
CA GLU A 4 4.89 4.99 13.91
C GLU A 4 6.16 5.53 14.59
N GLU A 5 7.23 4.73 14.60
CA GLU A 5 8.55 5.07 15.13
C GLU A 5 9.36 5.93 14.13
N HIS A 6 9.21 5.66 12.82
CA HIS A 6 9.91 6.33 11.73
C HIS A 6 8.95 7.13 10.86
N ARG A 7 8.31 8.14 11.45
CA ARG A 7 7.25 8.93 10.80
C ARG A 7 7.66 9.61 9.50
N SER A 8 8.95 9.92 9.32
CA SER A 8 9.46 10.48 8.07
C SER A 8 9.26 9.56 6.85
N LEU A 9 9.16 8.25 7.06
CA LEU A 9 8.87 7.29 5.98
C LEU A 9 7.39 7.30 5.58
N ASN A 10 6.50 7.69 6.48
CA ASN A 10 5.07 7.86 6.21
C ASN A 10 4.77 9.34 5.87
N SER A 11 5.42 9.85 4.82
CA SER A 11 5.35 11.26 4.43
C SER A 11 5.27 11.45 2.92
N THR A 12 5.03 12.69 2.51
CA THR A 12 5.09 13.13 1.11
C THR A 12 5.77 14.49 1.01
N LEU A 13 6.35 14.79 -0.15
CA LEU A 13 6.84 16.12 -0.49
C LEU A 13 5.76 16.88 -1.26
N GLU A 14 5.13 17.85 -0.61
CA GLU A 14 4.19 18.78 -1.24
C GLU A 14 4.91 20.12 -1.48
N ARG A 15 5.24 20.40 -2.76
CA ARG A 15 6.05 21.56 -3.18
C ARG A 15 7.44 21.54 -2.54
N GLU A 16 7.65 22.34 -1.49
CA GLU A 16 8.92 22.45 -0.75
C GLU A 16 8.72 22.07 0.74
N GLN A 17 7.61 21.41 1.07
CA GLN A 17 7.27 21.04 2.44
C GLN A 17 7.09 19.53 2.56
N ILE A 18 7.67 18.96 3.62
CA ILE A 18 7.43 17.56 3.99
C ILE A 18 6.14 17.52 4.81
N LYS A 19 5.17 16.77 4.32
CA LYS A 19 3.93 16.49 5.03
C LYS A 19 3.98 15.08 5.58
N ILE A 20 3.90 14.97 6.90
CA ILE A 20 3.90 13.69 7.62
C ILE A 20 2.44 13.27 7.85
N TYR A 21 2.12 12.02 7.54
CA TYR A 21 0.79 11.46 7.76
C TYR A 21 0.68 10.83 9.15
N GLU A 22 -0.42 11.10 9.85
CA GLU A 22 -0.75 10.42 11.11
C GLU A 22 -1.39 9.05 10.88
N ASP A 23 -2.27 8.95 9.87
CA ASP A 23 -2.86 7.69 9.47
C ASP A 23 -1.87 6.86 8.63
N ILE A 24 -1.82 5.56 8.90
CA ILE A 24 -0.96 4.62 8.18
C ILE A 24 -1.84 3.80 7.23
N ASN A 25 -1.79 4.15 5.95
CA ASN A 25 -2.56 3.50 4.90
C ASN A 25 -1.63 2.72 3.99
N ILE A 26 -1.71 1.39 4.04
CA ILE A 26 -0.77 0.51 3.34
C ILE A 26 -1.34 0.12 1.98
N GLY A 27 -0.69 0.59 0.92
CA GLY A 27 -0.85 0.07 -0.43
C GLY A 27 -0.22 -1.31 -0.56
N VAL A 28 -0.92 -2.25 -1.19
CA VAL A 28 -0.38 -3.58 -1.49
C VAL A 28 -0.40 -3.79 -2.99
N ALA A 29 0.76 -4.00 -3.59
CA ALA A 29 0.88 -4.21 -5.02
C ALA A 29 0.29 -5.58 -5.42
N VAL A 30 -0.72 -5.56 -6.29
CA VAL A 30 -1.44 -6.74 -6.78
C VAL A 30 -1.33 -6.80 -8.30
N ALA A 31 -0.71 -7.86 -8.81
CA ALA A 31 -0.69 -8.16 -10.23
C ALA A 31 -2.05 -8.71 -10.68
N THR A 32 -2.59 -8.14 -11.75
CA THR A 32 -3.84 -8.57 -12.41
C THR A 32 -3.58 -8.76 -13.91
N GLU A 33 -4.53 -9.34 -14.63
CA GLU A 33 -4.46 -9.48 -16.10
C GLU A 33 -4.35 -8.12 -16.82
N LYS A 34 -4.86 -7.04 -16.21
CA LYS A 34 -4.82 -5.68 -16.76
C LYS A 34 -3.58 -4.88 -16.35
N GLY A 35 -2.68 -5.50 -15.60
CA GLY A 35 -1.48 -4.86 -15.06
C GLY A 35 -1.47 -4.79 -13.52
N LEU A 36 -0.57 -3.95 -13.00
CA LEU A 36 -0.37 -3.76 -11.57
C LEU A 36 -1.38 -2.75 -11.01
N VAL A 37 -2.04 -3.10 -9.92
CA VAL A 37 -2.88 -2.18 -9.14
C VAL A 37 -2.44 -2.18 -7.68
N VAL A 38 -2.64 -1.06 -6.99
CA VAL A 38 -2.22 -0.89 -5.59
C VAL A 38 -3.44 -0.53 -4.73
N PRO A 39 -4.26 -1.52 -4.34
CA PRO A 39 -5.32 -1.30 -3.36
C PRO A 39 -4.76 -0.96 -1.96
N VAL A 40 -5.54 -0.22 -1.18
CA VAL A 40 -5.11 0.42 0.06
C VAL A 40 -5.85 -0.13 1.28
N ILE A 41 -5.10 -0.65 2.24
CA ILE A 41 -5.60 -1.01 3.57
C ILE A 41 -5.49 0.24 4.46
N ARG A 42 -6.63 0.87 4.73
CA ARG A 42 -6.68 2.08 5.58
C ARG A 42 -6.45 1.78 7.05
N ASN A 43 -5.75 2.69 7.73
CA ASN A 43 -5.47 2.63 9.16
C ASN A 43 -4.94 1.26 9.62
N ALA A 44 -3.98 0.71 8.87
CA ALA A 44 -3.51 -0.65 9.05
C ALA A 44 -2.93 -0.88 10.46
N ASN A 45 -2.33 0.15 11.07
CA ASN A 45 -1.81 0.11 12.43
C ASN A 45 -2.90 -0.01 13.51
N ARG A 46 -4.16 0.34 13.20
CA ARG A 46 -5.29 0.25 14.14
C ARG A 46 -6.09 -1.05 13.98
N LYS A 47 -5.66 -1.95 13.10
CA LYS A 47 -6.34 -3.21 12.81
C LYS A 47 -5.59 -4.40 13.42
N LEU A 48 -6.34 -5.41 13.86
CA LEU A 48 -5.78 -6.72 14.16
C LEU A 48 -5.28 -7.38 12.86
N LEU A 49 -4.29 -8.25 12.98
CA LEU A 49 -3.73 -8.97 11.84
C LEU A 49 -4.80 -9.75 11.05
N THR A 50 -5.78 -10.35 11.73
CA THR A 50 -6.90 -11.06 11.10
C THR A 50 -7.78 -10.12 10.28
N GLN A 51 -8.00 -8.89 10.73
CA GLN A 51 -8.76 -7.87 10.01
C GLN A 51 -7.98 -7.38 8.78
N VAL A 52 -6.66 -7.17 8.92
CA VAL A 52 -5.77 -6.84 7.80
C VAL A 52 -5.84 -7.95 6.74
N ALA A 53 -5.71 -9.21 7.14
CA ALA A 53 -5.78 -10.36 6.24
C ALA A 53 -7.12 -10.47 5.51
N SER A 54 -8.24 -10.28 6.22
CA SER A 54 -9.58 -10.29 5.60
C SER A 54 -9.73 -9.14 4.60
N THR A 55 -9.37 -7.92 4.99
CA THR A 55 -9.45 -6.74 4.11
C THR A 55 -8.58 -6.94 2.86
N LEU A 56 -7.36 -7.47 3.01
CA LEU A 56 -6.47 -7.74 1.89
C LEU A 56 -7.07 -8.76 0.93
N LYS A 57 -7.64 -9.86 1.46
CA LYS A 57 -8.27 -10.90 0.64
C LYS A 57 -9.43 -10.31 -0.19
N GLU A 58 -10.27 -9.48 0.42
CA GLU A 58 -11.37 -8.81 -0.27
C GLU A 58 -10.85 -7.88 -1.39
N LEU A 59 -9.83 -7.06 -1.10
CA LEU A 59 -9.22 -6.15 -2.08
C LEU A 59 -8.56 -6.90 -3.24
N VAL A 60 -7.88 -8.03 -2.97
CA VAL A 60 -7.28 -8.87 -4.01
C VAL A 60 -8.34 -9.47 -4.92
N GLU A 61 -9.45 -9.96 -4.37
CA GLU A 61 -10.54 -10.50 -5.19
C GLU A 61 -11.23 -9.40 -6.01
N LYS A 62 -11.44 -8.20 -5.44
CA LYS A 62 -11.88 -7.04 -6.21
C LYS A 62 -10.90 -6.67 -7.33
N ALA A 63 -9.60 -6.69 -7.06
CA ALA A 63 -8.56 -6.38 -8.05
C ALA A 63 -8.62 -7.36 -9.23
N ARG A 64 -8.63 -8.66 -8.93
CA ARG A 64 -8.70 -9.74 -9.93
C ARG A 64 -9.99 -9.67 -10.77
N THR A 65 -11.11 -9.34 -10.14
CA THR A 65 -12.41 -9.23 -10.83
C THR A 65 -12.67 -7.86 -11.47
N GLY A 66 -11.72 -6.91 -11.35
CA GLY A 66 -11.87 -5.55 -11.90
C GLY A 66 -12.95 -4.72 -11.21
N LYS A 67 -13.25 -5.00 -9.93
CA LYS A 67 -14.31 -4.36 -9.13
C LYS A 67 -13.77 -3.39 -8.06
N LEU A 68 -12.50 -2.99 -8.15
CA LEU A 68 -11.95 -1.97 -7.26
C LEU A 68 -12.67 -0.63 -7.48
N SER A 69 -13.09 0.00 -6.39
CA SER A 69 -13.57 1.39 -6.44
C SER A 69 -12.39 2.37 -6.48
N LYS A 70 -12.70 3.65 -6.75
CA LYS A 70 -11.69 4.71 -6.63
C LYS A 70 -11.17 4.85 -5.19
N GLU A 71 -12.02 4.65 -4.19
CA GLU A 71 -11.59 4.71 -2.79
C GLU A 71 -10.67 3.54 -2.41
N ASP A 72 -10.82 2.39 -3.07
CA ASP A 72 -9.98 1.21 -2.82
C ASP A 72 -8.51 1.45 -3.25
N VAL A 73 -8.24 2.35 -4.20
CA VAL A 73 -6.90 2.57 -4.79
C VAL A 73 -6.29 3.95 -4.53
N THR A 74 -6.89 4.74 -3.64
CA THR A 74 -6.43 6.12 -3.36
C THR A 74 -6.12 6.35 -1.88
N GLY A 75 -5.20 7.28 -1.63
CA GLY A 75 -4.82 7.67 -0.26
C GLY A 75 -3.94 6.64 0.45
N GLY A 76 -3.19 5.83 -0.31
CA GLY A 76 -2.04 5.11 0.23
C GLY A 76 -0.98 6.11 0.69
N THR A 77 -0.26 5.76 1.76
CA THR A 77 0.83 6.56 2.31
C THR A 77 2.15 5.81 2.32
N PHE A 78 2.12 4.51 2.04
CA PHE A 78 3.26 3.62 1.94
C PHE A 78 2.87 2.38 1.15
N THR A 79 3.75 1.86 0.29
CA THR A 79 3.46 0.69 -0.55
C THR A 79 4.35 -0.51 -0.24
N ILE A 80 3.73 -1.70 -0.19
CA ILE A 80 4.43 -2.98 -0.08
C ILE A 80 4.20 -3.81 -1.34
N THR A 81 5.25 -4.43 -1.82
CA THR A 81 5.23 -5.38 -2.93
C THR A 81 5.91 -6.68 -2.55
N ASN A 82 5.33 -7.81 -2.96
CA ASN A 82 5.87 -9.14 -2.70
C ASN A 82 5.94 -9.94 -4.00
N LEU A 83 7.16 -10.34 -4.38
CA LEU A 83 7.43 -11.20 -5.53
C LEU A 83 7.96 -12.58 -5.13
N GLY A 84 7.87 -12.96 -3.85
CA GLY A 84 8.36 -14.24 -3.35
C GLY A 84 7.71 -15.45 -4.02
N MET A 85 6.46 -15.32 -4.48
CA MET A 85 5.77 -16.37 -5.26
C MET A 85 6.41 -16.66 -6.62
N TYR A 86 7.24 -15.75 -7.13
CA TYR A 86 7.98 -15.90 -8.39
C TYR A 86 9.44 -16.35 -8.16
N GLY A 87 9.83 -16.66 -6.92
CA GLY A 87 11.21 -17.04 -6.58
C GLY A 87 12.21 -15.90 -6.70
N VAL A 88 11.75 -14.65 -6.69
CA VAL A 88 12.62 -13.47 -6.75
C VAL A 88 13.23 -13.22 -5.37
N GLU A 89 14.57 -13.26 -5.29
CA GLU A 89 15.30 -13.00 -4.04
C GLU A 89 15.52 -11.50 -3.78
N VAL A 90 15.79 -10.72 -4.83
CA VAL A 90 16.07 -9.29 -4.74
C VAL A 90 15.27 -8.53 -5.78
N PHE A 91 14.60 -7.46 -5.34
CA PHE A 91 13.79 -6.59 -6.18
C PHE A 91 13.88 -5.16 -5.69
N ILE A 92 14.01 -4.21 -6.63
CA ILE A 92 14.03 -2.77 -6.33
C ILE A 92 12.78 -2.15 -7.00
N PRO A 93 11.69 -1.91 -6.25
CA PRO A 93 10.51 -1.26 -6.81
C PRO A 93 10.79 0.20 -7.17
N ILE A 94 10.02 0.70 -8.12
CA ILE A 94 9.83 2.14 -8.30
C ILE A 94 8.80 2.60 -7.26
N ILE A 95 9.14 3.65 -6.50
CA ILE A 95 8.26 4.25 -5.50
C ILE A 95 6.99 4.79 -6.19
N ASN A 96 5.83 4.59 -5.57
CA ASN A 96 4.55 5.07 -6.07
C ASN A 96 4.34 6.55 -5.69
N PRO A 97 4.44 7.53 -6.62
CA PRO A 97 4.28 8.93 -6.24
C PRO A 97 2.85 9.22 -5.74
N PRO A 98 2.67 10.08 -4.73
CA PRO A 98 3.67 10.96 -4.11
C PRO A 98 4.27 10.39 -2.80
N GLU A 99 4.24 9.08 -2.60
CA GLU A 99 4.77 8.41 -1.41
C GLU A 99 6.29 8.61 -1.33
N ALA A 100 6.83 8.65 -0.10
CA ALA A 100 8.26 8.79 0.13
C ALA A 100 9.04 7.46 0.06
N ALA A 101 8.33 6.33 0.18
CA ALA A 101 8.90 4.98 0.25
C ALA A 101 7.90 3.92 -0.25
#